data_AF-A0A167M6U0-F1
#
_entry.id   AF-A0A167M6U0-F1
#
_cell.length_a   1.000
_cell.length_b   1.000
_cell.length_c   1.000
_cell.angle_alpha   90.00
_cell.angle_beta   90.00
_cell.angle_gamma   90.00
#
_symmetry.space_group_name_H-M   'P 1'
#
loop_
_entity.id
_entity.type
_entity.pdbx_description
1 polymer ?
#
loop_
_entity_poly.entity_id
_entity_poly.type
_entity_poly.pdbx_seq_one_letter_code
_entity_poly.pdbx_strand_id
1 'polypeptide(L)'
;MNNLPREERMKPENIILVGVMPGPKEAKIDQMNNFLEPLVDELVELYGGITMKTPEFPNGTSICAALMCVACDIPAARKTAGFTGFASTNACHICKRHFTVVAGTSKINYSGFDHENWVSRTKEENATEAEMWFCAESDVERAVLEKQHGTHFSELHCLHYFDPVRCMIVDPMHNLFLGTAKRMISVWKDLRYLPTAVLVRMQRLADGILVPPGYAVLSTKIESGFPYMKADKWRSWCLIYLLVILKDALPEDDYKNWTLFVKACRKLTGPSVTYSEIDSAHQLLGEFGKECETLYGESSITPNMHLHMHLRESMLNFGPVYAFWLYSFERYNGKLKNIKTNRRNGLEVTFMRVFLEKAFIGSFL
;
A
#
# COMPACT_ATOMS: atom_id res chain seq x y z
N MET A 1 -9.19 15.21 2.66
CA MET A 1 -7.72 15.16 2.69
C MET A 1 -7.08 16.03 1.61
N ASN A 2 -7.55 16.05 0.36
CA ASN A 2 -6.87 16.80 -0.69
C ASN A 2 -7.69 18.01 -1.18
N ASN A 3 -7.23 19.22 -0.82
CA ASN A 3 -7.88 20.48 -1.20
C ASN A 3 -7.51 20.94 -2.61
N LEU A 4 -6.43 20.40 -3.19
CA LEU A 4 -6.06 20.66 -4.58
C LEU A 4 -6.95 19.86 -5.55
N PRO A 5 -7.22 20.37 -6.77
CA PRO A 5 -7.79 19.56 -7.85
C PRO A 5 -6.91 18.35 -8.18
N ARG A 6 -7.51 17.30 -8.75
CA ARG A 6 -6.82 16.01 -8.99
C ARG A 6 -5.59 16.17 -9.89
N GLU A 7 -5.69 17.04 -10.87
CA GLU A 7 -4.68 17.43 -11.85
C GLU A 7 -3.52 18.22 -11.23
N GLU A 8 -3.72 18.83 -10.06
CA GLU A 8 -2.74 19.67 -9.37
C GLU A 8 -1.98 18.91 -8.28
N ARG A 9 -2.66 18.04 -7.52
CA ARG A 9 -2.13 17.38 -6.30
C ARG A 9 -0.74 16.77 -6.44
N MET A 10 -0.48 16.14 -7.59
CA MET A 10 0.75 15.36 -7.80
C MET A 10 1.73 16.07 -8.72
N LYS A 11 1.55 17.37 -8.99
CA LYS A 11 2.55 18.17 -9.69
C LYS A 11 3.80 18.37 -8.81
N PRO A 12 5.01 18.48 -9.41
CA PRO A 12 6.25 18.59 -8.65
C PRO A 12 6.26 19.68 -7.58
N GLU A 13 5.68 20.85 -7.87
CA GLU A 13 5.57 22.00 -6.98
C GLU A 13 4.69 21.75 -5.73
N ASN A 14 3.83 20.72 -5.79
CA ASN A 14 2.94 20.33 -4.68
C ASN A 14 3.46 19.09 -3.93
N ILE A 15 4.68 18.62 -4.23
CA ILE A 15 5.29 17.45 -3.59
C ILE A 15 6.59 17.86 -2.90
N ILE A 16 6.66 17.58 -1.61
CA ILE A 16 7.85 17.84 -0.79
C ILE A 16 8.61 16.52 -0.62
N LEU A 17 9.88 16.51 -1.05
CA LEU A 17 10.80 15.41 -0.76
C LEU A 17 11.44 15.67 0.61
N VAL A 18 10.92 15.00 1.64
CA VAL A 18 11.34 15.19 3.03
C VAL A 18 12.69 14.54 3.32
N GLY A 19 12.97 13.36 2.75
CA GLY A 19 14.22 12.66 3.02
C GLY A 19 14.55 11.59 1.98
N VAL A 20 15.83 11.24 1.92
CA VAL A 20 16.35 10.15 1.08
C VAL A 20 17.28 9.29 1.94
N MET A 21 16.88 8.05 2.19
CA MET A 21 17.69 7.11 2.96
C MET A 21 18.74 6.41 2.08
N PRO A 22 19.97 6.20 2.57
CA PRO A 22 21.02 5.52 1.83
C PRO A 22 20.69 4.04 1.61
N GLY A 23 21.04 3.54 0.42
CA GLY A 23 21.04 2.10 0.11
C GLY A 23 22.36 1.42 0.54
N PRO A 24 22.67 0.20 0.07
CA PRO A 24 21.94 -0.60 -0.91
C PRO A 24 20.88 -1.54 -0.31
N LYS A 25 20.88 -1.71 1.02
CA LYS A 25 19.91 -2.53 1.73
C LYS A 25 18.79 -1.65 2.28
N GLU A 26 17.63 -2.25 2.47
CA GLU A 26 16.52 -1.62 3.14
C GLU A 26 16.92 -1.26 4.58
N ALA A 27 16.49 -0.08 5.05
CA ALA A 27 16.81 0.39 6.38
C ALA A 27 16.26 -0.54 7.48
N LYS A 28 17.03 -0.65 8.56
CA LYS A 28 16.59 -1.26 9.82
C LYS A 28 15.67 -0.30 10.59
N ILE A 29 15.02 -0.80 11.63
CA ILE A 29 14.05 -0.04 12.46
C ILE A 29 14.72 1.16 13.12
N ASP A 30 15.86 0.96 13.77
CA ASP A 30 16.69 2.01 14.39
C ASP A 30 17.08 3.09 13.37
N GLN A 31 17.50 2.68 12.18
CA GLN A 31 17.85 3.60 11.10
C GLN A 31 16.63 4.37 10.59
N MET A 32 15.46 3.74 10.50
CA MET A 32 14.22 4.42 10.12
C MET A 32 13.85 5.50 11.13
N ASN A 33 13.93 5.20 12.42
CA ASN A 33 13.62 6.16 13.49
C ASN A 33 14.56 7.37 13.45
N ASN A 34 15.87 7.17 13.34
CA ASN A 34 16.83 8.27 13.22
C ASN A 34 16.56 9.20 12.01
N PHE A 35 15.93 8.68 10.94
CA PHE A 35 15.56 9.49 9.77
C PHE A 35 14.19 10.17 9.92
N LEU A 36 13.30 9.61 10.74
CA LEU A 36 11.97 10.17 11.00
C LEU A 36 12.01 11.23 12.10
N GLU A 37 12.92 11.12 13.07
CA GLU A 37 13.01 12.00 14.24
C GLU A 37 12.98 13.50 13.87
N PRO A 38 13.81 14.02 12.93
CA PRO A 38 13.76 15.44 12.58
C PRO A 38 12.41 15.88 11.98
N LEU A 39 11.79 15.02 11.17
CA LEU A 39 10.46 15.29 10.60
C LEU A 39 9.40 15.31 11.70
N VAL A 40 9.48 14.39 12.65
CA VAL A 40 8.54 14.26 13.75
C VAL A 40 8.64 15.46 14.69
N ASP A 41 9.85 15.90 15.03
CA ASP A 41 10.08 17.11 15.85
C ASP A 41 9.44 18.35 15.21
N GLU A 42 9.69 18.59 13.91
CA GLU A 42 9.07 19.70 13.18
C GLU A 42 7.55 19.56 13.14
N LEU A 43 7.00 18.35 12.96
CA LEU A 43 5.56 18.12 12.96
C LEU A 43 4.92 18.32 14.34
N VAL A 44 5.62 18.05 15.44
CA VAL A 44 5.14 18.35 16.80
C VAL A 44 5.02 19.86 16.99
N GLU A 45 6.06 20.62 16.60
CA GLU A 45 6.03 22.09 16.66
C GLU A 45 4.92 22.67 15.78
N LEU A 46 4.84 22.20 14.52
CA LEU A 46 3.83 22.64 13.56
C LEU A 46 2.41 22.30 14.01
N TYR A 47 2.20 21.20 14.74
CA TYR A 47 0.86 20.87 15.24
C TYR A 47 0.42 21.85 16.34
N GLY A 48 1.36 22.32 17.18
CA GLY A 48 1.13 23.38 18.16
C GLY A 48 0.89 24.76 17.53
N GLY A 49 1.32 24.94 16.29
CA GLY A 49 1.15 26.15 15.50
C GLY A 49 2.32 27.11 15.65
N ILE A 50 2.88 27.54 14.52
CA ILE A 50 3.98 28.51 14.47
C ILE A 50 3.51 29.83 13.86
N THR A 51 4.12 30.94 14.26
CA THR A 51 3.87 32.23 13.61
C THR A 51 4.82 32.40 12.44
N MET A 52 4.28 32.47 11.23
CA MET A 52 5.07 32.62 10.00
C MET A 52 4.54 33.79 9.17
N LYS A 53 5.47 34.59 8.62
CA LYS A 53 5.14 35.65 7.66
C LYS A 53 4.92 35.04 6.28
N THR A 54 3.83 35.41 5.63
CA THR A 54 3.54 35.03 4.24
C THR A 54 3.29 36.28 3.41
N PRO A 55 3.28 36.19 2.07
CA PRO A 55 2.95 37.36 1.22
C PRO A 55 1.60 38.00 1.56
N GLU A 56 0.60 37.20 1.92
CA GLU A 56 -0.73 37.68 2.32
C GLU A 56 -0.77 38.18 3.77
N PHE A 57 0.10 37.65 4.63
CA PHE A 57 0.18 37.99 6.06
C PHE A 57 1.61 38.46 6.43
N PRO A 58 2.02 39.68 6.04
CA PRO A 58 3.38 40.19 6.29
C PRO A 58 3.69 40.41 7.78
N ASN A 59 2.65 40.58 8.60
CA ASN A 59 2.75 40.69 10.05
C ASN A 59 2.81 39.33 10.76
N GLY A 60 2.74 38.24 10.01
CA GLY A 60 2.67 36.88 10.54
C GLY A 60 1.23 36.39 10.64
N THR A 61 1.05 35.09 10.42
CA THR A 61 -0.16 34.34 10.74
C THR A 61 0.23 33.04 11.44
N SER A 62 -0.68 32.48 12.22
CA SER A 62 -0.50 31.12 12.75
C SER A 62 -0.65 30.12 11.61
N ILE A 63 0.31 29.20 11.49
CA ILE A 63 0.30 28.09 10.55
C ILE A 63 0.43 26.80 11.35
N CYS A 64 -0.45 25.84 11.07
CA CYS A 64 -0.39 24.50 11.63
C CYS A 64 -0.18 23.48 10.51
N ALA A 65 0.50 22.38 10.82
CA ALA A 65 0.58 21.20 9.95
C ALA A 65 0.36 19.92 10.75
N ALA A 66 -0.19 18.91 10.09
CA ALA A 66 -0.41 17.60 10.68
C ALA A 66 -0.18 16.51 9.63
N LEU A 67 0.49 15.43 10.01
CA LEU A 67 0.58 14.21 9.21
C LEU A 67 -0.77 13.48 9.23
N MET A 68 -1.44 13.44 8.08
CA MET A 68 -2.80 12.87 7.98
C MET A 68 -2.79 11.35 7.77
N CYS A 69 -1.87 10.83 6.96
CA CYS A 69 -1.73 9.41 6.69
C CYS A 69 -0.33 9.08 6.18
N VAL A 70 0.06 7.82 6.35
CA VAL A 70 1.28 7.25 5.77
C VAL A 70 0.88 6.08 4.87
N ALA A 71 1.33 6.16 3.63
CA ALA A 71 1.00 5.23 2.56
C ALA A 71 2.30 4.64 2.01
N CYS A 72 2.46 3.33 2.11
CA CYS A 72 3.60 2.60 1.55
C CYS A 72 3.23 1.12 1.32
N ASP A 73 4.15 0.34 0.75
CA ASP A 73 3.97 -1.10 0.66
C ASP A 73 4.03 -1.74 2.06
N ILE A 74 3.59 -3.01 2.17
CA ILE A 74 3.49 -3.67 3.48
C ILE A 74 4.81 -3.63 4.26
N PRO A 75 5.98 -4.03 3.69
CA PRO A 75 7.25 -4.00 4.43
C PRO A 75 7.60 -2.62 4.98
N ALA A 76 7.50 -1.57 4.17
CA ALA A 76 7.81 -0.22 4.62
C ALA A 76 6.80 0.26 5.68
N ALA A 77 5.51 -0.04 5.51
CA ALA A 77 4.46 0.33 6.45
C ALA A 77 4.73 -0.19 7.86
N ARG A 78 5.24 -1.41 7.97
CA ARG A 78 5.57 -2.05 9.24
C ARG A 78 6.70 -1.34 9.97
N LYS A 79 7.76 -0.97 9.26
CA LYS A 79 8.91 -0.29 9.85
C LYS A 79 8.61 1.16 10.19
N THR A 80 7.92 1.86 9.29
CA THR A 80 7.62 3.29 9.47
C THR A 80 6.68 3.54 10.64
N ALA A 81 5.75 2.63 10.92
CA ALA A 81 4.72 2.83 11.94
C ALA A 81 4.80 1.91 13.16
N GLY A 82 5.87 1.12 13.29
CA GLY A 82 6.07 0.34 14.50
C GLY A 82 5.24 -0.94 14.60
N PHE A 83 5.07 -1.68 13.50
CA PHE A 83 4.36 -2.95 13.50
C PHE A 83 5.25 -4.10 13.03
N THR A 84 4.98 -5.33 13.48
CA THR A 84 5.74 -6.49 13.02
C THR A 84 5.46 -6.84 11.56
N GLY A 85 6.43 -7.52 10.92
CA GLY A 85 6.37 -7.91 9.52
C GLY A 85 5.30 -8.96 9.20
N PHE A 86 5.03 -9.17 7.91
CA PHE A 86 4.04 -10.15 7.41
C PHE A 86 4.35 -11.62 7.75
N ALA A 87 5.56 -11.91 8.23
CA ALA A 87 5.97 -13.23 8.71
C ALA A 87 5.70 -13.43 10.21
N SER A 88 5.14 -12.43 10.90
CA SER A 88 4.74 -12.50 12.30
C SER A 88 3.38 -13.18 12.47
N THR A 89 3.20 -13.87 13.60
CA THR A 89 1.89 -14.37 14.02
C THR A 89 0.95 -13.24 14.47
N ASN A 90 1.46 -12.03 14.70
CA ASN A 90 0.66 -10.84 15.00
C ASN A 90 0.94 -9.72 13.98
N ALA A 91 0.72 -10.02 12.69
CA ALA A 91 1.15 -9.20 11.57
C ALA A 91 0.19 -8.07 11.16
N CYS A 92 -1.05 -8.03 11.62
CA CYS A 92 -2.02 -7.00 11.20
C CYS A 92 -1.92 -5.76 12.10
N HIS A 93 -1.81 -4.57 11.49
CA HIS A 93 -1.76 -3.29 12.21
C HIS A 93 -3.15 -2.75 12.56
N ILE A 94 -4.22 -3.30 11.97
CA ILE A 94 -5.59 -2.80 12.13
C ILE A 94 -6.39 -3.67 13.09
N CYS A 95 -6.24 -5.00 13.03
CA CYS A 95 -6.92 -5.93 13.93
C CYS A 95 -5.94 -6.76 14.77
N LYS A 96 -6.43 -7.29 15.90
CA LYS A 96 -5.67 -8.08 16.89
C LYS A 96 -5.55 -9.57 16.54
N ARG A 97 -5.82 -9.93 15.29
CA ARG A 97 -5.87 -11.33 14.87
C ARG A 97 -4.49 -11.96 15.00
N HIS A 98 -4.43 -13.04 15.78
CA HIS A 98 -3.27 -13.91 15.86
C HIS A 98 -3.38 -15.00 14.79
N PHE A 99 -2.44 -15.01 13.88
CA PHE A 99 -2.32 -15.95 12.79
C PHE A 99 -1.49 -17.16 13.22
N THR A 100 -1.80 -18.32 12.65
CA THR A 100 -1.04 -19.55 12.85
C THR A 100 0.02 -19.71 11.76
N VAL A 101 0.94 -20.65 11.95
CA VAL A 101 1.89 -21.06 10.91
C VAL A 101 1.27 -22.24 10.15
N VAL A 102 1.32 -22.19 8.82
CA VAL A 102 0.89 -23.31 7.97
C VAL A 102 1.77 -24.53 8.26
N ALA A 103 1.14 -25.65 8.63
CA ALA A 103 1.83 -26.88 9.05
C ALA A 103 2.90 -27.31 8.03
N GLY A 104 4.10 -27.63 8.54
CA GLY A 104 5.23 -28.06 7.72
C GLY A 104 5.92 -26.96 6.91
N THR A 105 5.57 -25.68 7.14
CA THR A 105 6.19 -24.53 6.44
C THR A 105 6.54 -23.40 7.42
N SER A 106 7.18 -22.34 6.93
CA SER A 106 7.39 -21.08 7.66
C SER A 106 6.38 -19.99 7.29
N LYS A 107 5.34 -20.32 6.52
CA LYS A 107 4.35 -19.34 6.04
C LYS A 107 3.28 -19.11 7.10
N ILE A 108 2.91 -17.84 7.27
CA ILE A 108 1.77 -17.46 8.11
C ILE A 108 0.46 -17.76 7.38
N ASN A 109 -0.48 -18.33 8.12
CA ASN A 109 -1.83 -18.64 7.66
C ASN A 109 -2.74 -17.43 7.86
N TYR A 110 -3.10 -16.77 6.77
CA TYR A 110 -4.00 -15.62 6.76
C TYR A 110 -5.47 -15.97 6.50
N SER A 111 -5.80 -17.26 6.37
CA SER A 111 -7.16 -17.78 6.12
C SER A 111 -8.12 -17.52 7.28
N GLY A 112 -9.42 -17.80 7.20
CA GLY A 112 -10.38 -17.56 8.29
C GLY A 112 -11.02 -16.16 8.22
N PHE A 113 -11.73 -15.92 7.13
CA PHE A 113 -12.45 -14.66 6.83
C PHE A 113 -13.73 -14.52 7.65
N ASP A 114 -13.58 -14.23 8.94
CA ASP A 114 -14.68 -13.91 9.87
C ASP A 114 -14.55 -12.47 10.38
N HIS A 115 -14.57 -11.52 9.44
CA HIS A 115 -14.28 -10.11 9.70
C HIS A 115 -15.22 -9.49 10.75
N GLU A 116 -16.48 -9.92 10.82
CA GLU A 116 -17.47 -9.37 11.77
C GLU A 116 -17.07 -9.61 13.23
N ASN A 117 -16.26 -10.66 13.49
CA ASN A 117 -15.76 -10.99 14.82
C ASN A 117 -14.30 -10.54 15.07
N TRP A 118 -13.69 -9.83 14.12
CA TRP A 118 -12.33 -9.33 14.32
C TRP A 118 -12.31 -8.11 15.22
N VAL A 119 -11.49 -8.18 16.27
CA VAL A 119 -11.29 -7.07 17.20
C VAL A 119 -10.27 -6.10 16.61
N SER A 120 -10.67 -4.85 16.43
CA SER A 120 -9.77 -3.75 16.04
C SER A 120 -8.76 -3.44 17.14
N ARG A 121 -7.56 -3.02 16.76
CA ARG A 121 -6.62 -2.35 17.66
C ARG A 121 -7.11 -0.94 17.97
N THR A 122 -6.77 -0.40 19.13
CA THR A 122 -6.95 1.03 19.40
C THR A 122 -5.61 1.75 19.41
N LYS A 123 -5.67 3.07 19.23
CA LYS A 123 -4.51 3.95 19.34
C LYS A 123 -3.87 3.86 20.71
N GLU A 124 -4.68 3.86 21.76
CA GLU A 124 -4.23 3.88 23.16
C GLU A 124 -3.49 2.60 23.53
N GLU A 125 -4.02 1.45 23.11
CA GLU A 125 -3.37 0.16 23.27
C GLU A 125 -2.06 0.11 22.50
N ASN A 126 -2.07 0.51 21.22
CA ASN A 126 -0.87 0.54 20.40
C ASN A 126 0.22 1.46 21.00
N ALA A 127 -0.14 2.63 21.51
CA ALA A 127 0.78 3.54 22.18
C ALA A 127 1.40 2.91 23.44
N THR A 128 0.59 2.24 24.26
CA THR A 128 1.08 1.54 25.46
C THR A 128 2.02 0.39 25.08
N GLU A 129 1.67 -0.41 24.07
CA GLU A 129 2.51 -1.52 23.58
C GLU A 129 3.84 -1.02 23.01
N ALA A 130 3.82 0.10 22.28
CA ALA A 130 5.03 0.73 21.74
C ALA A 130 5.94 1.28 22.84
N GLU A 131 5.35 1.91 23.87
CA GLU A 131 6.10 2.41 25.02
C GLU A 131 6.72 1.28 25.85
N MET A 132 5.99 0.18 26.06
CA MET A 132 6.54 -1.04 26.68
C MET A 132 7.76 -1.56 25.90
N TRP A 133 7.68 -1.61 24.57
CA TRP A 133 8.80 -2.02 23.73
C TRP A 133 9.99 -1.06 23.80
N PHE A 134 9.71 0.25 23.84
CA PHE A 134 10.74 1.29 23.94
C PHE A 134 11.53 1.19 25.25
N CYS A 135 10.79 1.03 26.36
CA CYS A 135 11.34 0.93 27.72
C CYS A 135 11.98 -0.43 28.04
N ALA A 136 11.78 -1.46 27.21
CA ALA A 136 12.38 -2.78 27.39
C ALA A 136 13.91 -2.69 27.43
N GLU A 137 14.52 -3.38 28.40
CA GLU A 137 15.95 -3.27 28.70
C GLU A 137 16.83 -4.17 27.81
N SER A 138 16.22 -5.08 27.06
CA SER A 138 16.94 -6.04 26.21
C SER A 138 16.25 -6.33 24.89
N ASP A 139 17.03 -6.69 23.88
CA ASP A 139 16.51 -7.15 22.59
C ASP A 139 15.69 -8.43 22.70
N VAL A 140 15.95 -9.26 23.72
CA VAL A 140 15.16 -10.48 24.00
C VAL A 140 13.76 -10.11 24.47
N GLU A 141 13.64 -9.16 25.39
CA GLU A 141 12.36 -8.65 25.87
C GLU A 141 11.57 -7.97 24.74
N ARG A 142 12.23 -7.13 23.93
CA ARG A 142 11.65 -6.53 22.73
C ARG A 142 11.07 -7.57 21.77
N ALA A 143 11.80 -8.66 21.52
CA ALA A 143 11.34 -9.74 20.65
C ALA A 143 10.10 -10.48 21.23
N VAL A 144 10.01 -10.63 22.56
CA VAL A 144 8.82 -11.19 23.23
C VAL A 144 7.63 -10.26 23.06
N LEU A 145 7.81 -8.97 23.32
CA LEU A 145 6.76 -7.95 23.17
C LEU A 145 6.28 -7.85 21.73
N GLU A 146 7.17 -7.85 20.74
CA GLU A 146 6.81 -7.88 19.33
C GLU A 146 5.98 -9.10 18.97
N LYS A 147 6.34 -10.28 19.47
CA LYS A 147 5.60 -11.51 19.18
C LYS A 147 4.19 -11.48 19.80
N GLN A 148 4.07 -10.92 20.99
CA GLN A 148 2.80 -10.83 21.72
C GLN A 148 1.88 -9.75 21.15
N HIS A 149 2.43 -8.56 20.94
CA HIS A 149 1.65 -7.36 20.62
C HIS A 149 1.67 -7.00 19.14
N GLY A 150 2.63 -7.51 18.37
CA GLY A 150 2.77 -7.16 16.96
C GLY A 150 3.24 -5.71 16.75
N THR A 151 3.74 -5.06 17.80
CA THR A 151 4.07 -3.63 17.86
C THR A 151 5.52 -3.44 18.32
N HIS A 152 6.19 -2.42 17.79
CA HIS A 152 7.46 -1.87 18.28
C HIS A 152 7.42 -0.35 18.20
N PHE A 153 8.37 0.33 18.85
CA PHE A 153 8.42 1.79 18.82
C PHE A 153 8.81 2.34 17.44
N SER A 154 8.12 3.40 17.03
CA SER A 154 8.45 4.23 15.88
C SER A 154 8.35 5.69 16.31
N GLU A 155 9.18 6.57 15.74
CA GLU A 155 9.09 8.02 15.97
C GLU A 155 7.68 8.59 15.72
N LEU A 156 6.87 7.95 14.86
CA LEU A 156 5.49 8.38 14.65
C LEU A 156 4.61 8.27 15.91
N HIS A 157 5.02 7.52 16.94
CA HIS A 157 4.31 7.47 18.23
C HIS A 157 4.47 8.77 19.04
N CYS A 158 5.50 9.58 18.76
CA CYS A 158 5.68 10.90 19.37
C CYS A 158 4.65 11.92 18.85
N LEU A 159 4.00 11.65 17.72
CA LEU A 159 2.91 12.47 17.21
C LEU A 159 1.61 12.14 17.96
N HIS A 160 1.36 12.81 19.09
CA HIS A 160 0.18 12.53 19.93
C HIS A 160 -1.18 12.66 19.23
N TYR A 161 -1.27 13.35 18.09
CA TYR A 161 -2.50 13.44 17.29
C TYR A 161 -2.63 12.29 16.27
N PHE A 162 -1.52 11.65 15.91
CA PHE A 162 -1.47 10.59 14.91
C PHE A 162 -1.97 9.28 15.53
N ASP A 163 -2.64 8.47 14.71
CA ASP A 163 -3.13 7.15 15.10
C ASP A 163 -2.48 6.14 14.15
N PRO A 164 -1.42 5.42 14.56
CA PRO A 164 -0.74 4.47 13.68
C PRO A 164 -1.63 3.32 13.21
N VAL A 165 -2.69 2.97 13.96
CA VAL A 165 -3.64 1.91 13.58
C VAL A 165 -4.51 2.38 12.42
N ARG A 166 -4.98 3.64 12.47
CA ARG A 166 -5.90 4.21 11.48
C ARG A 166 -5.19 4.89 10.32
N CYS A 167 -4.12 5.62 10.59
CA CYS A 167 -3.43 6.50 9.64
C CYS A 167 -2.37 5.79 8.81
N MET A 168 -2.05 4.52 9.14
CA MET A 168 -1.38 3.61 8.22
C MET A 168 -2.38 3.00 7.27
N ILE A 169 -2.35 3.45 6.02
CA ILE A 169 -3.37 3.06 5.06
C ILE A 169 -2.95 1.82 4.25
N VAL A 170 -3.95 1.03 3.87
CA VAL A 170 -3.75 -0.06 2.93
C VAL A 170 -3.78 0.51 1.50
N ASP A 171 -2.61 0.62 0.86
CA ASP A 171 -2.51 1.10 -0.52
C ASP A 171 -3.15 0.11 -1.52
N PRO A 172 -4.22 0.48 -2.25
CA PRO A 172 -4.92 -0.41 -3.17
C PRO A 172 -4.05 -0.81 -4.37
N MET A 173 -3.05 0.00 -4.74
CA MET A 173 -2.14 -0.36 -5.82
C MET A 173 -1.29 -1.59 -5.46
N HIS A 174 -0.62 -1.54 -4.30
CA HIS A 174 0.15 -2.68 -3.79
C HIS A 174 -0.74 -3.85 -3.36
N ASN A 175 -1.88 -3.55 -2.76
CA ASN A 175 -2.75 -4.56 -2.16
C ASN A 175 -3.57 -5.35 -3.20
N LEU A 176 -4.37 -4.65 -4.02
CA LEU A 176 -5.26 -5.29 -4.99
C LEU A 176 -4.49 -5.74 -6.24
N PHE A 177 -3.73 -4.82 -6.86
CA PHE A 177 -3.19 -5.06 -8.21
C PHE A 177 -1.84 -5.78 -8.19
N LEU A 178 -0.83 -5.22 -7.51
CA LEU A 178 0.49 -5.87 -7.41
C LEU A 178 0.49 -7.06 -6.45
N GLY A 179 -0.43 -7.08 -5.49
CA GLY A 179 -0.61 -8.14 -4.51
C GLY A 179 -1.47 -9.26 -5.06
N THR A 180 -2.80 -9.10 -4.94
CA THR A 180 -3.75 -10.18 -5.23
C THR A 180 -3.82 -10.53 -6.72
N ALA A 181 -3.98 -9.57 -7.63
CA ALA A 181 -4.11 -9.88 -9.06
C ALA A 181 -2.87 -10.56 -9.64
N LYS A 182 -1.68 -10.10 -9.24
CA LYS A 182 -0.42 -10.78 -9.60
C LYS A 182 -0.33 -12.18 -8.98
N ARG A 183 -0.69 -12.34 -7.70
CA ARG A 183 -0.64 -13.62 -6.99
C ARG A 183 -1.53 -14.67 -7.65
N MET A 184 -2.74 -14.31 -8.05
CA MET A 184 -3.67 -15.26 -8.66
C MET A 184 -3.17 -15.81 -9.99
N ILE A 185 -2.46 -15.02 -10.79
CA ILE A 185 -1.78 -15.53 -11.99
C ILE A 185 -0.74 -16.60 -11.66
N SER A 186 0.02 -16.42 -10.57
CA SER A 186 0.95 -17.46 -10.10
C SER A 186 0.21 -18.71 -9.67
N VAL A 187 -0.87 -18.58 -8.89
CA VAL A 187 -1.69 -19.73 -8.45
C VAL A 187 -2.24 -20.51 -9.64
N TRP A 188 -2.84 -19.85 -10.63
CA TRP A 188 -3.40 -20.53 -11.80
C TRP A 188 -2.32 -21.14 -12.72
N LYS A 189 -1.11 -20.59 -12.74
CA LYS A 189 0.03 -21.23 -13.42
C LYS A 189 0.48 -22.49 -12.68
N ASP A 190 0.57 -22.45 -11.36
CA ASP A 190 0.96 -23.60 -10.54
C ASP A 190 -0.07 -24.74 -10.68
N LEU A 191 -1.36 -24.41 -10.78
CA LEU A 191 -2.46 -25.33 -11.09
C LEU A 191 -2.52 -25.78 -12.55
N ARG A 192 -1.62 -25.26 -13.40
CA ARG A 192 -1.53 -25.54 -14.85
C ARG A 192 -2.76 -25.13 -15.68
N TYR A 193 -3.55 -24.17 -15.21
CA TYR A 193 -4.68 -23.62 -15.98
C TYR A 193 -4.22 -22.71 -17.14
N LEU A 194 -3.00 -22.17 -17.04
CA LEU A 194 -2.46 -21.21 -18.01
C LEU A 194 -1.24 -21.75 -18.79
N PRO A 195 -1.35 -22.87 -19.55
CA PRO A 195 -0.28 -23.32 -20.43
C PRO A 195 -0.06 -22.35 -21.59
N THR A 196 1.08 -22.46 -22.28
CA THR A 196 1.47 -21.54 -23.38
C THR A 196 0.39 -21.34 -24.44
N ALA A 197 -0.30 -22.40 -24.86
CA ALA A 197 -1.38 -22.30 -25.86
C ALA A 197 -2.57 -21.45 -25.37
N VAL A 198 -2.88 -21.51 -24.07
CA VAL A 198 -3.92 -20.68 -23.45
C VAL A 198 -3.46 -19.23 -23.38
N LEU A 199 -2.21 -18.97 -22.98
CA LEU A 199 -1.65 -17.61 -22.95
C LEU A 199 -1.65 -16.94 -24.34
N VAL A 200 -1.31 -17.68 -25.40
CA VAL A 200 -1.38 -17.18 -26.79
C VAL A 200 -2.81 -16.83 -27.20
N ARG A 201 -3.79 -17.68 -26.84
CA ARG A 201 -5.22 -17.38 -27.10
C ARG A 201 -5.67 -16.14 -26.33
N MET A 202 -5.32 -16.04 -25.05
CA MET A 202 -5.62 -14.90 -24.20
C MET A 202 -5.03 -13.61 -24.77
N GLN A 203 -3.82 -13.66 -25.34
CA GLN A 203 -3.17 -12.52 -25.99
C GLN A 203 -3.97 -12.06 -27.22
N ARG A 204 -4.39 -12.99 -28.09
CA ARG A 204 -5.21 -12.65 -29.27
C ARG A 204 -6.53 -11.97 -28.88
N LEU A 205 -7.16 -12.43 -27.80
CA LEU A 205 -8.36 -11.78 -27.26
C LEU A 205 -8.05 -10.37 -26.74
N ALA A 206 -6.92 -10.21 -26.03
CA ALA A 206 -6.48 -8.93 -25.51
C ALA A 206 -6.20 -7.89 -26.60
N ASP A 207 -5.61 -8.32 -27.72
CA ASP A 207 -5.31 -7.44 -28.86
C ASP A 207 -6.58 -6.91 -29.54
N GLY A 208 -7.71 -7.60 -29.40
CA GLY A 208 -9.01 -7.17 -29.89
C GLY A 208 -9.77 -6.22 -28.95
N ILE A 209 -9.28 -5.96 -27.74
CA ILE A 209 -9.96 -5.11 -26.76
C ILE A 209 -9.59 -3.64 -26.97
N LEU A 210 -10.60 -2.79 -27.14
CA LEU A 210 -10.42 -1.34 -27.11
C LEU A 210 -10.15 -0.88 -25.67
N VAL A 211 -8.93 -0.40 -25.43
CA VAL A 211 -8.49 0.07 -24.11
C VAL A 211 -8.83 1.55 -23.95
N PRO A 212 -9.63 1.95 -22.93
CA PRO A 212 -9.95 3.35 -22.72
C PRO A 212 -8.72 4.19 -22.35
N PRO A 213 -8.72 5.51 -22.66
CA PRO A 213 -7.69 6.43 -22.18
C PRO A 213 -7.51 6.34 -20.66
N GLY A 214 -6.24 6.38 -20.20
CA GLY A 214 -5.89 6.25 -18.79
C GLY A 214 -5.65 4.82 -18.29
N TYR A 215 -5.82 3.81 -19.16
CA TYR A 215 -5.42 2.42 -18.91
C TYR A 215 -4.23 2.03 -19.81
N ALA A 216 -3.40 1.13 -19.31
CA ALA A 216 -2.21 0.64 -19.99
C ALA A 216 -2.55 -0.52 -20.93
N VAL A 217 -2.04 -0.44 -22.17
CA VAL A 217 -2.15 -1.52 -23.16
C VAL A 217 -1.19 -2.66 -22.79
N LEU A 218 -1.69 -3.90 -22.83
CA LEU A 218 -0.92 -5.06 -22.39
C LEU A 218 0.02 -5.61 -23.46
N SER A 219 -0.13 -5.31 -24.76
CA SER A 219 0.79 -5.76 -25.84
C SER A 219 1.13 -7.26 -25.66
N THR A 220 2.35 -7.73 -25.99
CA THR A 220 2.77 -9.14 -25.89
C THR A 220 2.97 -9.69 -24.47
N LYS A 221 2.48 -9.00 -23.43
CA LYS A 221 2.77 -9.37 -22.03
C LYS A 221 2.06 -10.64 -21.59
N ILE A 222 0.89 -10.97 -22.15
CA ILE A 222 0.11 -12.14 -21.71
C ILE A 222 0.74 -13.41 -22.29
N GLU A 223 0.97 -13.47 -23.61
CA GLU A 223 1.59 -14.63 -24.26
C GLU A 223 2.99 -14.93 -23.71
N SER A 224 3.74 -13.89 -23.33
CA SER A 224 5.07 -14.02 -22.73
C SER A 224 5.05 -14.41 -21.25
N GLY A 225 3.88 -14.65 -20.67
CA GLY A 225 3.74 -15.09 -19.28
C GLY A 225 3.89 -13.97 -18.24
N PHE A 226 3.46 -12.75 -18.54
CA PHE A 226 3.40 -11.58 -17.65
C PHE A 226 4.76 -11.01 -17.17
N PRO A 227 5.82 -10.93 -18.01
CA PRO A 227 7.15 -10.52 -17.56
C PRO A 227 7.21 -9.03 -17.24
N TYR A 228 7.72 -8.72 -16.03
CA TYR A 228 8.00 -7.37 -15.54
C TYR A 228 6.83 -6.39 -15.71
N MET A 229 5.59 -6.85 -15.50
CA MET A 229 4.43 -5.97 -15.50
C MET A 229 4.47 -5.00 -14.33
N LYS A 230 4.40 -3.71 -14.65
CA LYS A 230 4.28 -2.61 -13.69
C LYS A 230 2.86 -2.50 -13.15
N ALA A 231 2.69 -1.74 -12.08
CA ALA A 231 1.41 -1.60 -11.37
C ALA A 231 0.25 -1.12 -12.25
N ASP A 232 0.52 -0.26 -13.23
CA ASP A 232 -0.48 0.29 -14.15
C ASP A 232 -1.00 -0.78 -15.12
N LYS A 233 -0.10 -1.67 -15.58
CA LYS A 233 -0.46 -2.85 -16.35
C LYS A 233 -1.27 -3.84 -15.52
N TRP A 234 -0.92 -4.08 -14.25
CA TRP A 234 -1.72 -4.93 -13.35
C TRP A 234 -3.11 -4.37 -13.06
N ARG A 235 -3.24 -3.05 -12.92
CA ARG A 235 -4.55 -2.40 -12.82
C ARG A 235 -5.38 -2.57 -14.07
N SER A 236 -4.76 -2.36 -15.23
CA SER A 236 -5.45 -2.51 -16.51
C SER A 236 -5.89 -3.95 -16.73
N TRP A 237 -5.00 -4.90 -16.46
CA TRP A 237 -5.29 -6.34 -16.39
C TRP A 237 -6.56 -6.60 -15.58
N CYS A 238 -6.57 -6.16 -14.31
CA CYS A 238 -7.70 -6.33 -13.40
C CYS A 238 -9.01 -5.72 -13.91
N LEU A 239 -8.98 -4.45 -14.32
CA LEU A 239 -10.20 -3.69 -14.54
C LEU A 239 -10.78 -3.85 -15.95
N ILE A 240 -9.94 -4.07 -16.97
CA ILE A 240 -10.35 -4.06 -18.39
C ILE A 240 -10.37 -5.47 -18.99
N TYR A 241 -9.26 -6.19 -18.85
CA TYR A 241 -9.01 -7.41 -19.62
C TYR A 241 -9.68 -8.65 -19.01
N LEU A 242 -9.68 -8.72 -17.68
CA LEU A 242 -9.78 -10.01 -16.98
C LEU A 242 -11.12 -10.74 -17.12
N LEU A 243 -12.25 -10.04 -17.14
CA LEU A 243 -13.55 -10.71 -17.30
C LEU A 243 -13.73 -11.33 -18.69
N VAL A 244 -13.12 -10.74 -19.73
CA VAL A 244 -13.25 -11.26 -21.09
C VAL A 244 -12.26 -12.39 -21.32
N ILE A 245 -11.02 -12.21 -20.85
CA ILE A 245 -9.91 -13.08 -21.21
C ILE A 245 -9.87 -14.38 -20.39
N LEU A 246 -10.33 -14.37 -19.14
CA LEU A 246 -10.27 -15.55 -18.28
C LEU A 246 -11.48 -16.48 -18.38
N LYS A 247 -12.58 -16.05 -19.01
CA LYS A 247 -13.83 -16.82 -19.05
C LYS A 247 -13.62 -18.24 -19.59
N ASP A 248 -12.84 -18.37 -20.67
CA ASP A 248 -12.53 -19.67 -21.30
C ASP A 248 -11.11 -20.17 -20.95
N ALA A 249 -10.50 -19.61 -19.90
CA ALA A 249 -9.15 -19.98 -19.44
C ALA A 249 -9.16 -20.60 -18.04
N LEU A 250 -10.19 -20.35 -17.24
CA LEU A 250 -10.33 -20.88 -15.88
C LEU A 250 -11.53 -21.84 -15.79
N PRO A 251 -11.51 -22.78 -14.83
CA PRO A 251 -12.72 -23.48 -14.41
C PRO A 251 -13.81 -22.50 -13.96
N GLU A 252 -15.08 -22.95 -14.03
CA GLU A 252 -16.24 -22.09 -13.79
C GLU A 252 -16.23 -21.48 -12.37
N ASP A 253 -15.91 -22.26 -11.34
CA ASP A 253 -15.94 -21.78 -9.96
C ASP A 253 -14.79 -20.81 -9.66
N ASP A 254 -13.59 -21.07 -10.20
CA ASP A 254 -12.47 -20.14 -10.18
C ASP A 254 -12.81 -18.80 -10.84
N TYR A 255 -13.48 -18.85 -12.00
CA TYR A 255 -13.90 -17.67 -12.73
C TYR A 255 -14.97 -16.87 -11.97
N LYS A 256 -15.94 -17.55 -11.33
CA LYS A 256 -16.94 -16.91 -10.46
C LYS A 256 -16.29 -16.21 -9.27
N ASN A 257 -15.41 -16.91 -8.54
CA ASN A 257 -14.68 -16.33 -7.42
C ASN A 257 -13.87 -15.10 -7.87
N TRP A 258 -13.12 -15.22 -8.96
CA TRP A 258 -12.36 -14.09 -9.50
C TRP A 258 -13.25 -12.91 -9.92
N THR A 259 -14.46 -13.17 -10.40
CA THR A 259 -15.43 -12.14 -10.77
C THR A 259 -15.84 -11.29 -9.56
N LEU A 260 -15.93 -11.88 -8.35
CA LEU A 260 -16.18 -11.13 -7.11
C LEU A 260 -15.09 -10.08 -6.87
N PHE A 261 -13.83 -10.51 -6.95
CA PHE A 261 -12.67 -9.62 -6.79
C PHE A 261 -12.64 -8.48 -7.81
N VAL A 262 -12.89 -8.78 -9.09
CA VAL A 262 -12.89 -7.75 -10.15
C VAL A 262 -14.05 -6.77 -9.96
N LYS A 263 -15.25 -7.24 -9.59
CA LYS A 263 -16.39 -6.38 -9.27
C LYS A 263 -16.08 -5.44 -8.11
N ALA A 264 -15.44 -5.93 -7.05
CA ALA A 264 -15.00 -5.09 -5.94
C ALA A 264 -13.98 -4.04 -6.38
N CYS A 265 -12.95 -4.44 -7.12
CA CYS A 265 -11.94 -3.51 -7.65
C CYS A 265 -12.56 -2.39 -8.50
N ARG A 266 -13.52 -2.72 -9.35
CA ARG A 266 -14.22 -1.73 -10.18
C ARG A 266 -15.02 -0.72 -9.36
N LYS A 267 -15.70 -1.17 -8.30
CA LYS A 267 -16.41 -0.30 -7.35
C LYS A 267 -15.45 0.64 -6.62
N LEU A 268 -14.40 0.09 -6.00
CA LEU A 268 -13.45 0.88 -5.19
C LEU A 268 -12.63 1.87 -6.02
N THR A 269 -12.41 1.58 -7.31
CA THR A 269 -11.62 2.43 -8.22
C THR A 269 -12.49 3.27 -9.17
N GLY A 270 -13.79 3.38 -8.91
CA GLY A 270 -14.68 4.26 -9.66
C GLY A 270 -14.26 5.75 -9.54
N PRO A 271 -14.45 6.57 -10.58
CA PRO A 271 -14.09 8.00 -10.54
C PRO A 271 -14.86 8.77 -9.45
N SER A 272 -16.06 8.30 -9.12
CA SER A 272 -16.82 8.65 -7.93
C SER A 272 -17.21 7.33 -7.26
N VAL A 273 -17.19 7.28 -5.93
CA VAL A 273 -17.53 6.09 -5.16
C VAL A 273 -18.47 6.49 -4.02
N THR A 274 -19.61 5.84 -3.93
CA THR A 274 -20.60 6.03 -2.87
C THR A 274 -20.33 5.10 -1.69
N TYR A 275 -20.86 5.43 -0.50
CA TYR A 275 -20.74 4.56 0.68
C TYR A 275 -21.31 3.15 0.43
N SER A 276 -22.45 3.05 -0.26
CA SER A 276 -23.03 1.75 -0.63
C SER A 276 -22.13 0.94 -1.57
N GLU A 277 -21.41 1.60 -2.47
CA GLU A 277 -20.43 0.90 -3.32
C GLU A 277 -19.21 0.41 -2.54
N ILE A 278 -18.77 1.16 -1.52
CA ILE A 278 -17.70 0.72 -0.59
C ILE A 278 -18.17 -0.51 0.19
N ASP A 279 -19.37 -0.47 0.80
CA ASP A 279 -19.91 -1.59 1.56
C ASP A 279 -20.13 -2.83 0.67
N SER A 280 -20.65 -2.64 -0.55
CA SER A 280 -20.82 -3.72 -1.52
C SER A 280 -19.47 -4.32 -1.94
N ALA A 281 -18.44 -3.50 -2.14
CA ALA A 281 -17.11 -3.99 -2.47
C ALA A 281 -16.47 -4.75 -1.30
N HIS A 282 -16.69 -4.32 -0.06
CA HIS A 282 -16.24 -5.02 1.15
C HIS A 282 -16.83 -6.43 1.24
N GLN A 283 -18.15 -6.56 1.01
CA GLN A 283 -18.83 -7.86 0.99
C GLN A 283 -18.25 -8.78 -0.10
N LEU A 284 -18.08 -8.26 -1.32
CA LEU A 284 -17.50 -9.00 -2.44
C LEU A 284 -16.06 -9.46 -2.15
N LEU A 285 -15.24 -8.65 -1.47
CA LEU A 285 -13.88 -9.03 -1.09
C LEU A 285 -13.85 -10.09 0.02
N GLY A 286 -14.79 -10.02 0.96
CA GLY A 286 -14.95 -11.05 1.99
C GLY A 286 -15.39 -12.39 1.42
N GLU A 287 -16.37 -12.38 0.51
CA GLU A 287 -16.82 -13.58 -0.22
C GLU A 287 -15.70 -14.16 -1.08
N PHE A 288 -14.99 -13.31 -1.84
CA PHE A 288 -13.78 -13.71 -2.58
C PHE A 288 -12.74 -14.40 -1.67
N GLY A 289 -12.47 -13.85 -0.49
CA GLY A 289 -11.53 -14.43 0.47
C GLY A 289 -11.93 -15.82 0.93
N LYS A 290 -13.21 -16.00 1.30
CA LYS A 290 -13.79 -17.29 1.74
C LYS A 290 -13.76 -18.34 0.63
N GLU A 291 -14.14 -17.96 -0.60
CA GLU A 291 -14.10 -18.88 -1.74
C GLU A 291 -12.66 -19.20 -2.17
N CYS A 292 -11.76 -18.22 -2.13
CA CYS A 292 -10.34 -18.42 -2.40
C CYS A 292 -9.71 -19.42 -1.42
N GLU A 293 -10.09 -19.39 -0.15
CA GLU A 293 -9.64 -20.35 0.87
C GLU A 293 -10.15 -21.76 0.56
N THR A 294 -11.41 -21.86 0.14
CA THR A 294 -12.03 -23.14 -0.23
C THR A 294 -11.41 -23.75 -1.49
N LEU A 295 -11.21 -22.94 -2.53
CA LEU A 295 -10.72 -23.40 -3.84
C LEU A 295 -9.22 -23.70 -3.84
N TYR A 296 -8.42 -22.91 -3.13
CA TYR A 296 -6.95 -22.95 -3.23
C TYR A 296 -6.24 -23.33 -1.93
N GLY A 297 -7.00 -23.57 -0.86
CA GLY A 297 -6.50 -23.88 0.47
C GLY A 297 -5.95 -22.68 1.24
N GLU A 298 -5.85 -22.84 2.55
CA GLU A 298 -5.41 -21.81 3.50
C GLU A 298 -4.03 -21.22 3.16
N SER A 299 -3.11 -22.07 2.66
CA SER A 299 -1.75 -21.67 2.30
C SER A 299 -1.66 -20.71 1.09
N SER A 300 -2.76 -20.56 0.34
CA SER A 300 -2.88 -19.63 -0.78
C SER A 300 -3.30 -18.23 -0.35
N ILE A 301 -3.86 -18.08 0.86
CA ILE A 301 -4.30 -16.80 1.39
C ILE A 301 -3.09 -15.95 1.79
N THR A 302 -3.08 -14.72 1.29
CA THR A 302 -1.96 -13.79 1.46
C THR A 302 -2.28 -12.68 2.47
N PRO A 303 -1.26 -12.00 3.03
CA PRO A 303 -1.48 -10.80 3.83
C PRO A 303 -2.31 -9.75 3.09
N ASN A 304 -2.14 -9.62 1.77
CA ASN A 304 -2.94 -8.70 0.96
C ASN A 304 -4.43 -9.04 0.97
N MET A 305 -4.76 -10.33 0.87
CA MET A 305 -6.14 -10.80 0.90
C MET A 305 -6.79 -10.54 2.26
N HIS A 306 -6.06 -10.73 3.36
CA HIS A 306 -6.52 -10.32 4.68
C HIS A 306 -6.77 -8.80 4.75
N LEU A 307 -5.84 -8.00 4.24
CA LEU A 307 -5.93 -6.53 4.23
C LEU A 307 -7.05 -5.97 3.33
N HIS A 308 -7.61 -6.77 2.41
CA HIS A 308 -8.80 -6.38 1.66
C HIS A 308 -9.94 -5.95 2.59
N MET A 309 -10.07 -6.64 3.72
CA MET A 309 -11.12 -6.42 4.71
C MET A 309 -10.96 -5.11 5.50
N HIS A 310 -9.85 -4.38 5.30
CA HIS A 310 -9.60 -3.09 5.94
C HIS A 310 -9.57 -1.92 4.92
N LEU A 311 -9.83 -2.21 3.64
CA LEU A 311 -9.90 -1.18 2.59
C LEU A 311 -11.13 -0.28 2.78
N ARG A 312 -12.22 -0.84 3.31
CA ARG A 312 -13.45 -0.10 3.60
C ARG A 312 -13.16 1.06 4.55
N GLU A 313 -12.55 0.76 5.69
CA GLU A 313 -12.19 1.72 6.73
C GLU A 313 -11.20 2.76 6.18
N SER A 314 -10.21 2.32 5.39
CA SER A 314 -9.29 3.22 4.70
C SER A 314 -10.03 4.24 3.82
N MET A 315 -11.04 3.81 3.06
CA MET A 315 -11.83 4.71 2.21
C MET A 315 -12.78 5.61 2.99
N LEU A 316 -13.37 5.11 4.08
CA LEU A 316 -14.23 5.93 4.95
C LEU A 316 -13.43 7.05 5.63
N ASN A 317 -12.20 6.76 6.05
CA ASN A 317 -11.34 7.72 6.75
C ASN A 317 -10.69 8.74 5.79
N PHE A 318 -10.26 8.30 4.61
CA PHE A 318 -9.36 9.10 3.75
C PHE A 318 -9.96 9.44 2.38
N GLY A 319 -11.17 8.96 2.10
CA GLY A 319 -11.91 9.21 0.87
C GLY A 319 -11.62 8.17 -0.22
N PRO A 320 -11.93 8.47 -1.50
CA PRO A 320 -11.70 7.54 -2.59
C PRO A 320 -10.21 7.17 -2.73
N VAL A 321 -9.92 5.98 -3.27
CA VAL A 321 -8.54 5.46 -3.44
C VAL A 321 -7.59 6.45 -4.15
N TYR A 322 -8.12 7.28 -5.04
CA TYR A 322 -7.38 8.32 -5.75
C TYR A 322 -6.74 9.37 -4.84
N ALA A 323 -7.24 9.52 -3.61
CA ALA A 323 -6.70 10.44 -2.63
C ALA A 323 -5.37 9.95 -2.04
N PHE A 324 -5.11 8.63 -2.07
CA PHE A 324 -4.04 8.05 -1.26
C PHE A 324 -3.25 6.89 -1.89
N TRP A 325 -3.67 6.38 -3.06
CA TRP A 325 -2.94 5.34 -3.76
C TRP A 325 -1.56 5.78 -4.29
N LEU A 326 -0.63 4.84 -4.43
CA LEU A 326 0.80 5.19 -4.56
C LEU A 326 1.36 5.31 -5.99
N TYR A 327 0.52 5.26 -7.03
CA TYR A 327 0.97 5.35 -8.43
C TYR A 327 1.88 6.54 -8.72
N SER A 328 1.54 7.71 -8.17
CA SER A 328 2.28 8.94 -8.41
C SER A 328 3.61 8.96 -7.65
N PHE A 329 3.64 8.45 -6.41
CA PHE A 329 4.86 8.32 -5.63
C PHE A 329 5.85 7.33 -6.27
N GLU A 330 5.38 6.20 -6.80
CA GLU A 330 6.21 5.27 -7.58
C GLU A 330 6.79 5.90 -8.85
N ARG A 331 6.03 6.80 -9.50
CA ARG A 331 6.53 7.58 -10.62
C ARG A 331 7.65 8.53 -10.18
N TYR A 332 7.54 9.18 -9.03
CA TYR A 332 8.60 10.01 -8.46
C TYR A 332 9.83 9.18 -8.08
N ASN A 333 9.66 8.00 -7.47
CA ASN A 333 10.75 7.05 -7.24
C ASN A 333 11.48 6.72 -8.55
N GLY A 334 10.74 6.50 -9.65
CA GLY A 334 11.30 6.30 -10.98
C GLY A 334 12.07 7.53 -11.51
N LYS A 335 11.57 8.75 -11.27
CA LYS A 335 12.28 10.00 -11.65
C LYS A 335 13.59 10.13 -10.86
N LEU A 336 13.56 9.90 -9.54
CA LEU A 336 14.73 9.97 -8.66
C LEU A 336 15.81 8.96 -9.07
N LYS A 337 15.41 7.70 -9.31
CA LYS A 337 16.32 6.63 -9.78
C LYS A 337 17.04 6.95 -11.10
N ASN A 338 16.44 7.80 -11.94
CA ASN A 338 17.01 8.20 -13.24
C ASN A 338 17.82 9.50 -13.18
N ILE A 339 18.00 10.11 -12.01
CA ILE A 339 18.92 11.25 -11.86
C ILE A 339 20.35 10.76 -12.10
N LYS A 340 21.04 11.37 -13.06
CA LYS A 340 22.45 11.08 -13.34
C LYS A 340 23.29 11.54 -12.16
N THR A 341 24.02 10.62 -11.56
CA THR A 341 24.99 10.91 -10.50
C THR A 341 26.38 10.44 -10.92
N ASN A 342 27.42 11.05 -10.34
CA ASN A 342 28.79 10.59 -10.49
C ASN A 342 29.11 9.34 -9.63
N ARG A 343 28.10 8.81 -8.92
CA ARG A 343 28.18 7.66 -7.99
C ARG A 343 29.23 7.81 -6.88
N ARG A 344 29.57 9.04 -6.52
CA ARG A 344 30.42 9.37 -5.37
C ARG A 344 29.57 9.86 -4.20
N ASN A 345 30.19 10.04 -3.03
CA ASN A 345 29.54 10.42 -1.77
C ASN A 345 28.54 11.60 -1.92
N GLY A 346 27.49 11.59 -1.10
CA GLY A 346 26.44 12.64 -1.10
C GLY A 346 25.37 12.45 -2.18
N LEU A 347 24.98 11.20 -2.43
CA LEU A 347 23.93 10.87 -3.41
C LEU A 347 22.58 11.40 -2.97
N GLU A 348 22.29 11.34 -1.68
CA GLU A 348 21.08 11.80 -1.02
C GLU A 348 20.90 13.29 -1.28
N VAL A 349 21.93 14.08 -0.98
CA VAL A 349 21.97 15.54 -1.22
C VAL A 349 21.82 15.85 -2.71
N THR A 350 22.45 15.06 -3.59
CA THR A 350 22.32 15.23 -5.03
C THR A 350 20.89 14.98 -5.50
N PHE A 351 20.25 13.91 -5.03
CA PHE A 351 18.87 13.60 -5.36
C PHE A 351 17.91 14.67 -4.84
N MET A 352 18.08 15.12 -3.60
CA MET A 352 17.26 16.18 -3.01
C MET A 352 17.40 17.50 -3.77
N ARG A 353 18.64 17.94 -4.06
CA ARG A 353 18.89 19.18 -4.80
C ARG A 353 18.28 19.13 -6.20
N VAL A 354 18.53 18.06 -6.96
CA VAL A 354 18.00 17.93 -8.33
C VAL A 354 16.47 17.82 -8.34
N PHE A 355 15.88 17.19 -7.32
CA PHE A 355 14.43 17.16 -7.15
C PHE A 355 13.88 18.58 -6.94
N LEU A 356 14.45 19.34 -6.01
CA LEU A 356 14.05 20.73 -5.72
C LEU A 356 14.24 21.63 -6.95
N GLU A 357 15.38 21.56 -7.62
CA GLU A 357 15.62 22.31 -8.87
C GLU A 357 14.53 22.02 -9.90
N LYS A 358 14.14 20.76 -10.10
CA LYS A 358 13.08 20.40 -11.07
C LYS A 358 11.69 20.83 -10.62
N ALA A 359 11.42 20.80 -9.31
CA ALA A 359 10.14 21.23 -8.76
C ALA A 359 9.95 22.74 -8.85
N PHE A 360 11.01 23.53 -8.62
CA PHE A 360 10.95 24.99 -8.55
C PHE A 360 11.39 25.72 -9.82
N ILE A 361 12.18 25.12 -10.72
CA ILE A 361 12.54 25.74 -12.01
C ILE A 361 11.46 25.43 -13.07
N GLY A 362 10.80 24.27 -12.96
CA GLY A 362 9.72 23.87 -13.87
C GLY A 362 8.44 24.72 -13.78
N SER A 363 8.34 25.62 -12.80
CA SER A 363 7.25 26.60 -12.66
C SER A 363 7.56 27.95 -13.33
N PHE A 364 8.78 28.16 -13.85
CA PHE A 364 9.21 29.38 -14.55
C PHE A 364 9.43 29.21 -16.06
N LEU A 365 9.30 27.98 -16.58
CA LEU A 365 9.35 27.62 -18.00
C LEU A 365 8.04 26.95 -18.40
#